data_AF-A0A358M5B9-F1
#
_entry.id   AF-A0A358M5B9-F1
#
_cell.length_a   1.000
_cell.length_b   1.000
_cell.length_c   1.000
_cell.angle_alpha   90.00
_cell.angle_beta   90.00
_cell.angle_gamma   90.00
#
_symmetry.space_group_name_H-M   'P 1'
#
loop_
_entity.id
_entity.type
_entity.pdbx_description
1 polymer ?
#
loop_
_entity_poly.entity_id
_entity_poly.type
_entity_poly.pdbx_seq_one_letter_code
_entity_poly.pdbx_strand_id
1 'polypeptide(L)'
;FFDFSGFEERKSKDVHPNPLIRLLKNIGRNFKATGPWFLLGVVLSVLFQRYVPAQAFSRLFGENEGFGVLMAATVGVPLYACGGGTIPLLQQWLWNGMSMGSAAAFMITGPATKITNLGALKIVLGIRRFALYLVFVILFSLLTGLFVDLVCF
;
A
#
# COMPACT_ATOMS: atom_id res chain seq x y z
N PHE A 1 7.58 30.49 8.31
CA PHE A 1 6.72 30.55 9.51
C PHE A 1 5.58 29.56 9.32
N PHE A 2 5.53 28.50 10.13
CA PHE A 2 4.42 27.55 10.13
C PHE A 2 3.35 28.09 11.08
N ASP A 3 2.15 28.33 10.56
CA ASP A 3 0.99 28.74 11.35
C ASP A 3 0.20 27.49 11.74
N PHE A 4 0.18 27.21 13.05
CA PHE A 4 -0.51 26.07 13.63
C PHE A 4 -1.87 26.43 14.24
N SER A 5 -2.34 27.67 14.06
CA SER A 5 -3.61 28.15 14.63
C SER A 5 -4.86 27.46 14.08
N GLY A 6 -4.76 26.76 12.95
CA GLY A 6 -5.84 25.95 12.36
C GLY A 6 -5.97 24.52 12.92
N PHE A 7 -5.06 24.07 13.78
CA PHE A 7 -5.12 22.76 14.44
C PHE A 7 -5.82 22.85 15.81
N GLU A 8 -6.98 23.52 15.88
CA GLU A 8 -7.83 23.38 17.07
C GLU A 8 -8.27 21.92 17.20
N GLU A 9 -7.85 21.30 18.31
CA GLU A 9 -8.26 19.96 18.69
C GLU A 9 -9.79 19.94 18.80
N ARG A 10 -10.47 19.17 17.95
CA ARG A 10 -11.95 19.04 18.02
C ARG A 10 -12.33 18.59 19.43
N LYS A 11 -12.82 19.54 20.23
CA LYS A 11 -13.32 19.29 21.58
C LYS A 11 -14.35 18.16 21.52
N SER A 12 -14.00 17.01 22.10
CA SER A 12 -14.82 15.81 22.06
C SER A 12 -16.18 16.10 22.67
N LYS A 13 -17.22 16.08 21.83
CA LYS A 13 -18.61 16.40 22.22
C LYS A 13 -19.26 15.34 23.13
N ASP A 14 -18.59 14.21 23.37
CA ASP A 14 -19.12 13.12 24.18
C ASP A 14 -18.81 13.35 25.67
N VAL A 15 -19.71 14.07 26.37
CA VAL A 15 -19.60 14.37 27.81
C VAL A 15 -20.42 13.35 28.61
N HIS A 16 -20.15 12.04 28.46
CA HIS A 16 -20.78 11.02 29.31
C HIS A 16 -19.92 10.76 30.56
N PRO A 17 -20.52 10.71 31.77
CA PRO A 17 -19.78 10.57 33.03
C PRO A 17 -19.07 9.22 33.18
N ASN A 18 -19.54 8.16 32.50
CA ASN A 18 -18.90 6.84 32.51
C ASN A 18 -17.94 6.66 31.32
N PRO A 19 -16.62 6.44 31.56
CA PRO A 19 -15.63 6.30 30.48
C PRO A 19 -15.85 5.05 29.62
N LEU A 20 -16.33 3.95 30.21
CA LEU A 20 -16.62 2.70 29.48
C LEU A 20 -17.73 2.87 28.43
N ILE A 21 -18.83 3.54 28.81
CA ILE A 21 -19.98 3.76 27.92
C ILE A 21 -19.60 4.70 26.78
N ARG A 22 -18.76 5.71 27.06
CA ARG A 22 -18.21 6.62 26.04
C ARG A 22 -17.34 5.87 25.04
N LEU A 23 -16.49 4.95 25.51
CA LEU A 23 -15.66 4.12 24.64
C LEU A 23 -16.52 3.21 23.76
N LEU A 24 -17.49 2.48 24.33
CA LEU A 24 -18.39 1.59 23.56
C LEU A 24 -19.17 2.37 22.49
N LYS A 25 -19.71 3.53 22.84
CA LYS A 25 -20.47 4.39 21.91
C LYS A 25 -19.58 4.92 20.79
N ASN A 26 -18.33 5.27 21.09
CA ASN A 26 -17.35 5.69 20.10
C ASN A 26 -16.93 4.55 19.17
N ILE A 27 -16.65 3.35 19.71
CA ILE A 27 -16.32 2.16 18.91
C ILE A 27 -17.49 1.80 18.00
N GLY A 28 -18.71 1.74 18.53
CA GLY A 28 -19.91 1.44 17.74
C GLY A 28 -20.17 2.47 16.63
N ARG A 29 -19.94 3.76 16.90
CA ARG A 29 -20.05 4.83 15.90
C ARG A 29 -19.01 4.68 14.78
N ASN A 30 -17.76 4.34 15.13
CA ASN A 30 -16.70 4.07 14.16
C ASN A 30 -16.98 2.80 13.34
N PHE A 31 -17.43 1.72 13.98
CA PHE A 31 -17.79 0.49 13.28
C PHE A 31 -18.93 0.71 12.28
N LYS A 32 -19.96 1.48 12.65
CA LYS A 32 -21.06 1.82 11.75
C LYS A 32 -20.62 2.70 10.57
N ALA A 33 -19.63 3.57 10.79
CA ALA A 33 -19.07 4.43 9.75
C ALA A 33 -18.12 3.67 8.80
N THR A 34 -17.20 2.87 9.35
CA THR A 34 -16.15 2.18 8.60
C THR A 34 -16.58 0.83 8.05
N GLY A 35 -17.49 0.13 8.74
CA GLY A 35 -17.95 -1.22 8.39
C GLY A 35 -18.46 -1.36 6.94
N PRO A 36 -19.36 -0.48 6.46
CA PRO A 36 -19.84 -0.54 5.08
C PRO A 36 -18.73 -0.38 4.04
N TRP A 37 -17.81 0.56 4.28
CA TRP A 37 -16.66 0.80 3.40
C TRP A 37 -15.67 -0.37 3.42
N PHE A 38 -15.44 -0.96 4.60
CA PHE A 38 -14.60 -2.14 4.75
C PHE A 38 -15.19 -3.33 3.98
N LEU A 39 -16.48 -3.63 4.15
CA LEU A 39 -17.17 -4.69 3.42
C LEU A 39 -17.10 -4.48 1.90
N LEU A 40 -17.33 -3.25 1.44
CA LEU A 40 -17.22 -2.90 0.03
C LEU A 40 -15.79 -3.15 -0.49
N GLY A 41 -14.77 -2.77 0.29
CA GLY A 41 -13.37 -3.05 -0.02
C GLY A 41 -13.04 -4.54 -0.09
N VAL A 42 -13.57 -5.36 0.84
CA VAL A 42 -13.39 -6.83 0.81
C VAL A 42 -14.05 -7.43 -0.43
N VAL A 43 -15.29 -7.05 -0.73
CA VAL A 43 -16.00 -7.54 -1.94
C VAL A 43 -15.24 -7.17 -3.20
N LEU A 44 -14.78 -5.92 -3.31
CA LEU A 44 -14.00 -5.46 -4.45
C LEU A 44 -12.67 -6.22 -4.58
N SER A 45 -12.00 -6.49 -3.46
CA SER A 45 -10.74 -7.26 -3.45
C SER A 45 -10.95 -8.69 -3.94
N VAL A 46 -12.01 -9.38 -3.49
CA VAL A 46 -12.34 -10.74 -3.93
C VAL A 46 -12.72 -10.75 -5.42
N LEU A 47 -13.52 -9.78 -5.88
CA LEU A 47 -13.85 -9.65 -7.30
C LEU A 47 -12.60 -9.42 -8.14
N PHE A 48 -11.71 -8.54 -7.71
CA PHE A 48 -10.44 -8.29 -8.39
C PHE A 48 -9.57 -9.56 -8.48
N GLN A 49 -9.39 -10.27 -7.36
CA GLN A 49 -8.63 -11.53 -7.33
C GLN A 49 -9.27 -12.62 -8.21
N ARG A 50 -10.60 -12.63 -8.34
CA ARG A 50 -11.31 -13.61 -9.17
C ARG A 50 -11.22 -13.29 -10.67
N TYR A 51 -11.29 -12.02 -11.04
CA TYR A 51 -11.27 -11.54 -12.42
C TYR A 51 -9.87 -11.37 -12.99
N VAL A 52 -8.87 -11.07 -12.15
CA VAL A 52 -7.48 -10.93 -12.60
C VAL A 52 -6.70 -12.19 -12.20
N PRO A 53 -6.47 -13.12 -13.15
CA PRO A 53 -5.82 -14.39 -12.84
C PRO A 53 -4.37 -14.17 -12.41
N ALA A 54 -3.93 -14.92 -11.39
CA ALA A 54 -2.55 -14.91 -10.92
C ALA A 54 -1.55 -15.27 -12.05
N GLN A 55 -1.97 -16.05 -13.06
CA GLN A 55 -1.13 -16.38 -14.21
C GLN A 55 -0.82 -15.16 -15.10
N ALA A 56 -1.69 -14.15 -15.14
CA ALA A 56 -1.40 -12.92 -15.87
C ALA A 56 -0.29 -12.14 -15.17
N PHE A 57 -0.34 -12.03 -13.84
CA PHE A 57 0.74 -11.43 -13.05
C PHE A 57 2.02 -12.24 -13.21
N SER A 58 2.00 -13.58 -13.04
CA SER A 58 3.24 -14.37 -13.12
C SER A 58 3.95 -14.28 -14.47
N ARG A 59 3.23 -14.16 -15.61
CA ARG A 59 3.85 -13.89 -16.91
C ARG A 59 4.48 -12.49 -16.97
N LEU A 60 3.75 -11.48 -16.50
CA LEU A 60 4.23 -10.09 -16.44
C LEU A 60 5.47 -9.90 -15.57
N PHE A 61 5.62 -10.67 -14.48
CA PHE A 61 6.77 -10.57 -13.56
C PHE A 61 7.82 -11.69 -13.73
N GLY A 62 7.58 -12.68 -14.59
CA GLY A 62 8.42 -13.89 -14.71
C GLY A 62 9.12 -14.09 -16.05
N GLU A 63 8.68 -13.47 -17.16
CA GLU A 63 9.30 -13.69 -18.48
C GLU A 63 10.71 -13.09 -18.63
N ASN A 64 11.08 -12.10 -17.81
CA ASN A 64 12.42 -11.49 -17.82
C ASN A 64 12.75 -10.89 -16.45
N GLU A 65 13.77 -11.41 -15.76
CA GLU A 65 14.14 -11.09 -14.36
C GLU A 65 14.22 -9.57 -14.11
N GLY A 66 14.92 -8.83 -14.97
CA GLY A 66 15.06 -7.38 -14.82
C GLY A 66 13.78 -6.59 -15.16
N PHE A 67 13.00 -7.05 -16.14
CA PHE A 67 11.76 -6.38 -16.53
C PHE A 67 10.64 -6.63 -15.51
N GLY A 68 10.60 -7.83 -14.92
CA GLY A 68 9.66 -8.19 -13.85
C GLY A 68 9.87 -7.33 -12.61
N VAL A 69 11.11 -7.10 -12.21
CA VAL A 69 11.44 -6.22 -11.07
C VAL A 69 10.99 -4.77 -11.33
N LEU A 70 11.24 -4.23 -12.53
CA LEU A 70 10.81 -2.88 -12.90
C LEU A 70 9.28 -2.76 -12.94
N MET A 71 8.60 -3.75 -13.52
CA MET A 71 7.14 -3.82 -13.55
C MET A 71 6.58 -3.91 -12.12
N ALA A 72 7.17 -4.72 -11.24
CA ALA A 72 6.73 -4.87 -9.85
C ALA A 72 6.86 -3.56 -9.08
N ALA A 73 7.98 -2.83 -9.26
CA ALA A 73 8.18 -1.53 -8.65
C ALA A 73 7.17 -0.47 -9.16
N THR A 74 6.85 -0.50 -10.46
CA THR A 74 5.95 0.48 -11.07
C THR A 74 4.49 0.19 -10.75
N VAL A 75 4.07 -1.08 -10.79
CA VAL A 75 2.71 -1.52 -10.47
C VAL A 75 2.44 -1.50 -8.96
N GLY A 76 3.45 -1.69 -8.12
CA GLY A 76 3.33 -1.56 -6.66
C GLY A 76 2.87 -0.17 -6.20
N VAL A 77 3.16 0.88 -6.99
CA VAL A 77 2.79 2.27 -6.71
C VAL A 77 1.27 2.50 -6.76
N PRO A 78 0.55 2.20 -7.86
CA PRO A 78 -0.90 2.37 -7.93
C PRO A 78 -1.68 1.27 -7.20
N LEU A 79 -1.14 0.05 -7.11
CA LEU A 79 -1.87 -1.10 -6.60
C LEU A 79 -1.92 -1.16 -5.06
N TYR A 80 -1.22 -0.24 -4.36
CA TYR A 80 -1.09 -0.13 -2.90
C TYR A 80 -1.81 -1.25 -2.12
N ALA A 81 -1.06 -2.30 -1.79
CA ALA A 81 -1.54 -3.37 -0.93
C ALA A 81 -1.00 -3.14 0.49
N CYS A 82 -1.90 -3.19 1.50
CA CYS A 82 -1.47 -3.11 2.88
C CYS A 82 -0.65 -4.37 3.20
N GLY A 83 0.53 -4.21 3.81
CA GLY A 83 1.52 -5.29 3.91
C GLY A 83 0.97 -6.63 4.43
N GLY A 84 -0.05 -6.61 5.30
CA GLY A 84 -0.71 -7.84 5.77
C GLY A 84 -1.48 -8.62 4.69
N GLY A 85 -2.12 -7.94 3.73
CA GLY A 85 -2.81 -8.58 2.60
C GLY A 85 -1.89 -8.96 1.44
N THR A 86 -0.71 -8.34 1.36
CA THR A 86 0.26 -8.58 0.30
C THR A 86 0.97 -9.93 0.43
N ILE A 87 1.23 -10.38 1.66
CA ILE A 87 1.97 -11.64 1.94
C ILE A 87 1.31 -12.87 1.27
N PRO A 88 0.02 -13.18 1.50
CA PRO A 88 -0.59 -14.36 0.88
C PRO A 88 -0.68 -14.25 -0.65
N LEU A 89 -0.84 -13.03 -1.19
CA LEU A 89 -0.86 -12.80 -2.63
C LEU A 89 0.52 -13.08 -3.27
N LEU A 90 1.59 -12.55 -2.67
CA LEU A 90 2.95 -12.79 -3.14
C LEU A 90 3.31 -14.27 -3.05
N GLN A 91 2.93 -14.96 -1.98
CA GLN A 91 3.16 -16.40 -1.85
C GLN A 91 2.52 -17.17 -3.02
N GLN A 92 1.28 -16.82 -3.38
CA GLN A 92 0.62 -17.42 -4.53
C GLN A 92 1.35 -17.10 -5.85
N TRP A 93 1.82 -15.86 -6.05
CA TRP A 93 2.51 -15.46 -7.28
C TRP A 93 3.90 -16.12 -7.41
N LEU A 94 4.63 -16.24 -6.30
CA LEU A 94 5.91 -16.98 -6.24
C LEU A 94 5.71 -18.45 -6.62
N TRP A 95 4.67 -19.11 -6.11
CA TRP A 95 4.32 -20.48 -6.53
C TRP A 95 3.93 -20.59 -8.00
N ASN A 96 3.46 -19.51 -8.62
CA ASN A 96 3.13 -19.45 -10.04
C ASN A 96 4.31 -18.98 -10.92
N GLY A 97 5.52 -18.85 -10.37
CA GLY A 97 6.75 -18.55 -11.13
C GLY A 97 7.21 -17.08 -11.11
N MET A 98 6.73 -16.25 -10.19
CA MET A 98 7.27 -14.91 -9.98
C MET A 98 8.68 -14.98 -9.36
N SER A 99 9.60 -14.10 -9.76
CA SER A 99 10.95 -14.05 -9.16
C SER A 99 10.94 -13.47 -7.74
N MET A 100 11.88 -13.91 -6.90
CA MET A 100 12.02 -13.41 -5.52
C MET A 100 12.38 -11.92 -5.50
N GLY A 101 13.19 -11.46 -6.46
CA GLY A 101 13.54 -10.06 -6.63
C GLY A 101 12.33 -9.18 -6.94
N SER A 102 11.43 -9.66 -7.80
CA SER A 102 10.18 -8.97 -8.13
C SER A 102 9.27 -8.86 -6.91
N ALA A 103 9.20 -9.90 -6.07
CA ALA A 103 8.40 -9.89 -4.85
C ALA A 103 8.95 -8.90 -3.82
N ALA A 104 10.27 -8.86 -3.65
CA ALA A 104 10.95 -7.88 -2.79
C ALA A 104 10.70 -6.44 -3.26
N ALA A 105 10.81 -6.17 -4.56
CA ALA A 105 10.54 -4.85 -5.13
C ALA A 105 9.07 -4.41 -4.90
N PHE A 106 8.11 -5.32 -5.08
CA PHE A 106 6.71 -5.04 -4.77
C PHE A 106 6.49 -4.72 -3.28
N MET A 107 7.15 -5.46 -2.38
CA MET A 107 7.07 -5.21 -0.93
C MET A 107 7.72 -3.89 -0.49
N ILE A 108 8.71 -3.38 -1.21
CA ILE A 108 9.34 -2.08 -0.94
C ILE A 108 8.43 -0.94 -1.43
N THR A 109 7.93 -1.06 -2.66
CA THR A 109 7.10 -0.02 -3.29
C THR A 109 5.71 0.10 -2.66
N GLY A 110 5.09 -1.01 -2.23
CA GLY A 110 3.78 -1.02 -1.60
C GLY A 110 3.64 -0.04 -0.41
N PRO A 111 4.36 -0.20 0.71
CA PRO A 111 4.26 0.70 1.86
C PRO A 111 4.78 2.11 1.57
N ALA A 112 5.73 2.27 0.64
CA ALA A 112 6.28 3.57 0.25
C ALA A 112 5.26 4.46 -0.47
N THR A 113 4.24 3.86 -1.10
CA THR A 113 3.32 4.56 -2.01
C THR A 113 1.91 4.70 -1.46
N LYS A 114 1.77 4.64 -0.13
CA LYS A 114 0.51 4.95 0.58
C LYS A 114 -0.09 6.25 0.05
N ILE A 115 -1.30 6.19 -0.52
CA ILE A 115 -1.99 7.35 -1.13
C ILE A 115 -2.07 8.53 -0.17
N THR A 116 -2.31 8.27 1.13
CA THR A 116 -2.36 9.30 2.18
C THR A 116 -0.99 9.94 2.44
N ASN A 117 0.09 9.14 2.41
CA ASN A 117 1.46 9.63 2.57
C ASN A 117 1.92 10.41 1.33
N LEU A 118 1.68 9.88 0.12
CA LEU A 118 1.98 10.57 -1.13
C LEU A 118 1.21 11.90 -1.24
N GLY A 119 -0.04 11.94 -0.81
CA GLY A 119 -0.85 13.17 -0.74
C GLY A 119 -0.21 14.21 0.18
N ALA A 120 0.16 13.81 1.41
CA ALA A 120 0.84 14.70 2.34
C ALA A 120 2.21 15.16 1.82
N LEU A 121 3.03 14.26 1.29
CA LEU A 121 4.33 14.56 0.69
C LEU A 121 4.20 15.55 -0.47
N LYS A 122 3.21 15.38 -1.36
CA LYS A 122 2.95 16.29 -2.48
C LYS A 122 2.64 17.70 -1.99
N ILE A 123 1.84 17.82 -0.93
CA ILE A 123 1.45 19.11 -0.33
C ILE A 123 2.66 19.78 0.34
N VAL A 124 3.46 19.01 1.09
CA VAL A 124 4.58 19.55 1.89
C VAL A 124 5.83 19.85 1.05
N LEU A 125 6.20 18.95 0.13
CA LEU A 125 7.44 19.05 -0.64
C LEU A 125 7.25 19.79 -1.98
N GLY A 126 6.02 19.89 -2.48
CA GLY A 126 5.73 20.41 -3.81
C GLY A 126 6.03 19.40 -4.93
N ILE A 127 5.47 19.64 -6.12
CA ILE A 127 5.41 18.66 -7.22
C ILE A 127 6.80 18.19 -7.72
N ARG A 128 7.80 19.07 -7.73
CA ARG A 128 9.15 18.75 -8.22
C ARG A 128 9.88 17.74 -7.32
N ARG A 129 9.82 17.96 -6.01
CA ARG A 129 10.46 17.08 -5.01
C ARG A 129 9.68 15.77 -4.85
N PHE A 130 8.36 15.82 -5.02
CA PHE A 130 7.51 14.64 -5.07
C PHE A 130 7.89 13.70 -6.24
N ALA A 131 8.13 14.25 -7.44
CA ALA A 131 8.57 13.46 -8.58
C ALA A 131 9.94 12.80 -8.33
N LEU A 132 10.89 13.54 -7.75
CA LEU A 132 12.19 12.99 -7.35
C LEU A 132 12.06 11.85 -6.33
N TYR A 133 11.17 11.99 -5.35
CA TYR A 133 10.89 10.94 -4.37
C TYR A 133 10.37 9.67 -5.05
N LEU A 134 9.40 9.78 -5.98
CA LEU A 134 8.88 8.62 -6.71
C LEU A 134 9.97 7.93 -7.54
N VAL A 135 10.76 8.70 -8.28
CA VAL A 135 11.88 8.16 -9.07
C VAL A 135 12.89 7.45 -8.16
N PHE A 136 13.22 8.06 -7.01
CA PHE A 136 14.13 7.47 -6.05
C PHE A 136 13.59 6.14 -5.47
N VAL A 137 12.31 6.08 -5.12
CA VAL A 137 11.68 4.85 -4.60
C VAL A 137 11.68 3.75 -5.67
N ILE A 138 11.34 4.07 -6.91
CA ILE A 138 11.33 3.10 -8.01
C ILE A 138 12.76 2.58 -8.28
N LEU A 139 13.76 3.47 -8.36
CA LEU A 139 15.15 3.09 -8.58
C LEU A 139 15.69 2.26 -7.42
N PHE A 140 15.45 2.67 -6.18
CA PHE A 140 15.89 1.95 -4.99
C PHE A 140 15.27 0.55 -4.95
N SER A 141 13.96 0.46 -5.18
CA SER A 141 13.26 -0.81 -5.24
C SER A 141 13.77 -1.71 -6.36
N LEU A 142 14.11 -1.15 -7.52
CA LEU A 142 14.65 -1.91 -8.65
C LEU A 142 16.04 -2.45 -8.35
N LEU A 143 16.91 -1.61 -7.78
CA LEU A 143 18.26 -2.02 -7.37
C LEU A 143 18.21 -3.11 -6.30
N THR A 144 17.34 -2.95 -5.29
CA THR A 144 17.16 -3.97 -4.25
C THR A 144 16.55 -5.25 -4.83
N GLY A 145 15.56 -5.16 -5.72
CA GLY A 145 14.95 -6.32 -6.36
C GLY A 145 15.94 -7.11 -7.21
N LEU A 146 16.75 -6.42 -8.04
CA LEU A 146 17.82 -7.06 -8.82
C LEU A 146 18.89 -7.68 -7.92
N PHE A 147 19.26 -7.01 -6.83
CA PHE A 147 20.21 -7.56 -5.87
C PHE A 147 19.68 -8.84 -5.20
N VAL A 148 18.40 -8.85 -4.84
CA VAL A 148 17.74 -10.03 -4.27
C VAL A 148 17.66 -11.17 -5.29
N ASP A 149 17.33 -10.89 -6.55
CA ASP A 149 17.33 -11.91 -7.61
C ASP A 149 18.72 -12.51 -7.80
N LEU A 150 19.78 -11.70 -7.72
CA LEU A 150 21.15 -12.15 -7.89
C LEU A 150 21.68 -12.99 -6.71
N VAL A 151 21.23 -12.70 -5.49
CA VAL A 151 21.63 -13.42 -4.26
C VAL A 151 20.78 -14.67 -4.01
N CYS A 152 19.51 -14.65 -4.38
CA CYS A 152 18.53 -15.68 -4.08
C CYS A 152 18.19 -16.58 -5.28
N PHE A 153 19.01 -16.54 -6.33
CA PHE A 153 18.90 -17.36 -7.54
C PHE A 153 19.10 -18.86 -7.28
#